data_AF-A0A820JWT9-F1
#
_entry.id   AF-A0A820JWT9-F1
#
_cell.length_a   1.000
_cell.length_b   1.000
_cell.length_c   1.000
_cell.angle_alpha   90.00
_cell.angle_beta   90.00
_cell.angle_gamma   90.00
#
_symmetry.space_group_name_H-M   'P 1'
#
loop_
_entity.id
_entity.type
_entity.pdbx_description
1 polymer ?
#
loop_
_entity_poly.entity_id
_entity_poly.type
_entity_poly.pdbx_seq_one_letter_code
_entity_poly.pdbx_strand_id
1 'polypeptide(L)' 'ALSSGQKTIQWSGYEWFLKEMQGAGPGPNDWKSDNVWVDADNKLHLKLHKSPTTGG' A
#
# COMPACT_ATOMS: atom_id res chain seq x y z
N ALA A 1 13.48 11.78 -7.58
CA ALA A 1 14.28 10.54 -7.50
C ALA A 1 13.50 9.56 -6.64
N LEU A 2 13.36 8.30 -7.09
CA LEU A 2 12.78 7.23 -6.27
C LEU A 2 13.59 7.17 -4.97
N SER A 3 12.94 7.29 -3.82
CA SER A 3 13.65 7.27 -2.53
C SER A 3 14.15 5.84 -2.26
N SER A 4 15.26 5.71 -1.53
CA SER A 4 15.97 4.44 -1.32
C SER A 4 15.24 3.43 -0.40
N GLY A 5 13.90 3.48 -0.34
CA GLY A 5 13.04 2.59 0.42
C GLY A 5 11.65 2.41 -0.21
N GLN A 6 11.47 2.79 -1.47
CA GLN A 6 10.19 2.65 -2.16
C GLN A 6 9.93 1.18 -2.48
N LYS A 7 8.92 0.58 -1.82
CA LYS A 7 8.53 -0.82 -2.03
C LYS A 7 7.88 -1.00 -3.40
N THR A 8 8.09 -2.17 -4.00
CA THR A 8 7.46 -2.58 -5.26
C THR A 8 6.76 -3.93 -5.14
N ILE A 9 5.81 -4.18 -6.04
CA ILE A 9 5.18 -5.50 -6.26
C ILE A 9 5.19 -5.83 -7.75
N GLN A 10 5.22 -7.12 -8.08
CA GLN A 10 5.06 -7.61 -9.45
C GLN A 10 3.61 -8.05 -9.64
N TRP A 11 2.87 -7.38 -10.52
CA TRP A 11 1.48 -7.75 -10.80
C TRP A 11 1.08 -7.43 -12.25
N SER A 12 0.35 -8.36 -12.87
CA SER A 12 -0.12 -8.25 -14.25
C SER A 12 1.00 -7.97 -15.28
N GLY A 13 2.22 -8.45 -15.03
CA GLY A 13 3.37 -8.30 -15.94
C GLY A 13 4.14 -6.98 -15.78
N TYR A 14 3.84 -6.16 -14.78
CA TYR A 14 4.54 -4.91 -14.50
C TYR A 14 5.04 -4.85 -13.06
N GLU A 15 6.13 -4.08 -12.87
CA GLU A 15 6.55 -3.63 -11.55
C GLU A 15 5.73 -2.39 -11.16
N TRP A 16 5.04 -2.47 -10.02
CA TRP A 16 4.25 -1.38 -9.47
C TRP A 16 4.94 -0.82 -8.24
N PHE A 17 5.05 0.50 -8.16
CA PHE A 17 5.52 1.18 -6.98
C PHE A 17 4.40 1.34 -5.95
N LEU A 18 4.67 0.99 -4.70
CA LEU A 18 3.71 1.15 -3.61
C LEU A 18 3.80 2.54 -3.01
N LYS A 19 2.63 3.14 -2.73
CA LYS A 19 2.52 4.42 -2.05
C LYS A 19 2.57 4.22 -0.52
N GLU A 20 3.41 5.00 0.15
CA GLU A 20 3.54 5.02 1.61
C GLU A 20 3.51 6.49 2.05
N MET A 21 2.42 6.93 2.67
CA MET A 21 2.22 8.34 3.03
C MET A 21 1.09 8.49 4.05
N GLN A 22 1.32 9.27 5.11
CA GLN A 22 0.30 9.58 6.11
C GLN A 22 -0.60 10.73 5.67
N GLY A 23 -1.90 10.66 6.00
CA GLY A 23 -2.87 11.75 5.79
C GLY A 23 -3.11 12.17 4.34
N ALA A 24 -2.70 11.34 3.37
CA ALA A 24 -2.79 11.64 1.93
C ALA A 24 -3.62 10.61 1.16
N GLY A 25 -4.30 9.71 1.88
CA GLY A 25 -5.35 8.83 1.37
C GLY A 25 -6.61 9.59 1.02
N PRO A 26 -7.65 8.90 0.52
CA PRO A 26 -8.98 9.48 0.40
C PRO A 26 -9.48 9.85 1.80
N GLY A 27 -9.74 11.13 2.04
CA GLY A 27 -10.06 11.64 3.37
C GLY A 27 -8.87 11.53 4.34
N PRO A 28 -9.09 11.33 5.65
CA PRO A 28 -8.03 11.28 6.66
C PRO A 28 -7.31 9.93 6.71
N ASN A 29 -7.24 9.19 5.60
CA ASN A 29 -6.62 7.86 5.55
C ASN A 29 -5.13 7.94 5.24
N ASP A 30 -4.40 6.91 5.69
CA ASP A 30 -2.99 6.70 5.36
C ASP A 30 -2.85 5.72 4.18
N TRP A 31 -1.89 5.98 3.30
CA TRP A 31 -1.38 4.97 2.38
C TRP A 31 -0.32 4.13 3.09
N LYS A 32 -0.54 2.83 3.17
CA LYS A 32 0.38 1.86 3.77
C LYS A 32 0.71 0.76 2.78
N SER A 33 2.00 0.60 2.50
CA SER A 33 2.50 -0.43 1.59
C SER A 33 2.20 -1.85 2.08
N ASP A 34 2.06 -2.05 3.39
CA ASP A 34 1.71 -3.36 3.98
C ASP A 34 0.24 -3.76 3.75
N ASN A 35 -0.59 -2.85 3.23
CA ASN A 35 -2.00 -3.10 2.93
C ASN A 35 -2.25 -3.51 1.47
N VAL A 36 -1.19 -3.82 0.70
CA VAL A 36 -1.31 -4.33 -0.66
C VAL A 36 -0.34 -5.49 -0.87
N TRP A 37 -0.84 -6.57 -1.48
CA TRP A 37 0.00 -7.73 -1.80
C TRP A 37 -0.59 -8.49 -2.99
N VAL A 38 0.23 -9.34 -3.59
CA VAL A 38 -0.17 -10.31 -4.59
C VAL A 38 -0.17 -11.68 -3.93
N ASP A 39 -1.24 -12.45 -4.08
CA ASP A 39 -1.33 -13.79 -3.51
C ASP A 39 -0.66 -14.85 -4.41
N ALA A 40 -0.70 -16.10 -3.97
CA ALA A 40 -0.14 -17.23 -4.72
C ALA A 40 -0.87 -17.51 -6.05
N ASP A 41 -2.10 -17.02 -6.21
CA ASP A 41 -2.90 -17.11 -7.46
C ASP A 41 -2.66 -15.91 -8.40
N ASN A 42 -1.68 -15.05 -8.08
CA ASN A 42 -1.37 -13.81 -8.82
C ASN A 42 -2.53 -12.77 -8.83
N LYS A 43 -3.37 -12.77 -7.80
CA LYS A 43 -4.43 -11.77 -7.60
C LYS A 43 -3.91 -10.64 -6.72
N LEU A 44 -4.25 -9.40 -7.08
CA LEU A 44 -3.94 -8.22 -6.27
C LEU A 44 -4.99 -8.04 -5.17
N HIS A 45 -4.53 -7.84 -3.95
CA HIS A 45 -5.36 -7.59 -2.78
C HIS A 45 -5.09 -6.22 -2.19
N LEU A 46 -6.15 -5.54 -1.76
CA LEU A 46 -6.10 -4.26 -1.06
C LEU A 46 -6.84 -4.39 0.27
N LYS A 47 -6.16 -4.07 1.37
CA LYS A 47 -6.73 -4.08 2.71
C LYS A 47 -7.07 -2.67 3.18
N LEU A 48 -8.29 -2.51 3.64
CA LEU A 48 -8.78 -1.30 4.32
C LEU A 48 -9.01 -1.67 5.78
N HIS A 49 -8.41 -0.93 6.71
CA HIS A 49 -8.62 -1.16 8.12
C HIS A 49 -8.47 0.14 8.91
N LYS A 50 -9.08 0.19 10.10
CA LYS A 50 -8.85 1.28 11.05
C LYS A 50 -7.45 1.13 11.64
N SER A 51 -6.69 2.21 11.66
CA SER A 51 -5.42 2.25 12.40
C SER A 51 -5.72 2.26 13.90
N PRO A 52 -5.06 1.41 14.72
CA PRO A 52 -5.25 1.41 16.16
C PRO A 52 -4.76 2.71 16.83
N THR A 53 -3.92 3.50 16.14
CA THR A 53 -3.29 4.71 16.68
C THR A 53 -4.17 5.96 16.55
N THR A 54 -5.13 5.98 15.62
CA THR A 54 -5.97 7.15 15.30
C THR A 54 -7.40 7.02 15.83
N GLY A 55 -7.60 6.15 16.82
CA GLY A 55 -8.93 5.77 17.33
C GLY A 55 -9.15 5.96 18.83
N GLY A 56 -8.40 6.86 19.48
CA GLY A 56 -8.64 7.33 20.85
C GLY A 56 -9.12 8.76 20.87
#